data_AF-A0A1A3MZ83-F1
#
_entry.id   AF-A0A1A3MZ83-F1
#
_cell.length_a   1.000
_cell.length_b   1.000
_cell.length_c   1.000
_cell.angle_alpha   90.00
_cell.angle_beta   90.00
_cell.angle_gamma   90.00
#
_symmetry.space_group_name_H-M   'P 1'
#
loop_
_entity.id
_entity.type
_entity.pdbx_description
1 polymer ?
#
loop_
_entity_poly.entity_id
_entity_poly.type
_entity_poly.pdbx_seq_one_letter_code
_entity_poly.pdbx_strand_id
1 'polypeptide(L)'
;MRDDDGTVHTFLPGESVPAWAAKQMGDHCFADASDTGIEAEGSDGPPPQSGRGSGREKWAAYAEANGVDADGLDRDEIIAACQEAEVPVE
;
A
#
# COMPACT_ATOMS: atom_id res chain seq x y z
N MET A 1 -7.62 -11.64 -22.90
CA MET A 1 -7.37 -10.20 -22.71
C MET A 1 -7.70 -9.44 -23.98
N ARG A 2 -8.19 -8.21 -23.92
CA ARG A 2 -8.52 -7.42 -25.12
C ARG A 2 -7.46 -6.36 -25.40
N ASP A 3 -7.03 -6.25 -26.65
CA ASP A 3 -6.23 -5.12 -27.12
C ASP A 3 -7.10 -3.88 -27.39
N ASP A 4 -6.47 -2.76 -27.74
CA ASP A 4 -7.13 -1.49 -28.07
C ASP A 4 -8.04 -1.59 -29.32
N ASP A 5 -7.77 -2.55 -30.20
CA ASP A 5 -8.60 -2.87 -31.36
C ASP A 5 -9.80 -3.78 -31.01
N GLY A 6 -9.92 -4.20 -29.75
CA GLY A 6 -11.00 -5.04 -29.23
C GLY A 6 -10.84 -6.53 -29.50
N THR A 7 -9.72 -6.97 -30.07
CA THR A 7 -9.40 -8.38 -30.34
C THR A 7 -9.06 -9.10 -29.04
N VAL A 8 -9.62 -10.30 -28.86
CA VAL A 8 -9.36 -11.14 -27.68
C VAL A 8 -8.13 -12.01 -27.92
N HIS A 9 -7.12 -11.84 -27.07
CA HIS A 9 -5.90 -12.64 -27.01
C HIS A 9 -5.89 -13.57 -25.79
N THR A 10 -5.28 -14.75 -25.94
CA THR A 10 -5.07 -15.73 -24.86
C THR A 10 -3.60 -16.07 -24.81
N PHE A 11 -3.01 -16.00 -23.61
CA PHE A 11 -1.59 -16.31 -23.38
C PHE A 11 -1.50 -17.59 -22.55
N LEU A 12 -0.60 -18.50 -22.93
CA LEU A 12 -0.36 -19.74 -22.21
C LEU A 12 0.76 -19.58 -21.17
N PRO A 13 0.83 -20.47 -20.16
CA PRO A 13 1.94 -20.47 -19.21
C PRO A 13 3.29 -20.62 -19.92
N GLY A 14 4.23 -19.70 -19.65
CA GLY A 14 5.56 -19.65 -20.28
C GLY A 14 5.64 -18.80 -21.54
N GLU A 15 4.53 -18.24 -22.02
CA GLU A 15 4.52 -17.28 -23.12
C GLU A 15 4.73 -15.85 -22.61
N SER A 16 5.61 -15.09 -23.28
CA SER A 16 5.82 -13.68 -22.95
C SER A 16 4.62 -12.86 -23.40
N VAL A 17 3.96 -12.19 -22.45
CA VAL A 17 2.85 -11.29 -22.77
C VAL A 17 3.38 -9.97 -23.36
N PRO A 18 2.67 -9.36 -24.33
CA PRO A 18 3.00 -8.03 -24.85
C PRO A 18 2.92 -6.93 -23.78
N ALA A 19 3.63 -5.82 -23.98
CA ALA A 19 3.67 -4.70 -23.03
C ALA A 19 2.29 -4.08 -22.74
N TRP A 20 1.41 -3.98 -23.74
CA TRP A 20 0.04 -3.51 -23.56
C TRP A 20 -0.76 -4.43 -22.64
N ALA A 21 -0.49 -5.74 -22.70
CA ALA A 21 -1.16 -6.75 -21.88
C ALA A 21 -0.62 -6.73 -20.45
N ALA A 22 0.70 -6.65 -20.28
CA ALA A 22 1.33 -6.50 -18.97
C ALA A 22 0.80 -5.25 -18.24
N LYS A 23 0.63 -4.14 -18.96
CA LYS A 23 0.11 -2.89 -18.39
C LYS A 23 -1.30 -2.99 -17.81
N GLN A 24 -2.24 -3.72 -18.43
CA GLN A 24 -3.58 -3.86 -17.85
C GLN A 24 -3.69 -4.99 -16.82
N MET A 25 -2.83 -6.02 -16.88
CA MET A 25 -2.78 -7.05 -15.84
C MET A 25 -2.15 -6.51 -14.55
N GLY A 26 -1.17 -5.61 -14.67
CA GLY A 26 -0.40 -5.09 -13.55
C GLY A 26 0.66 -6.07 -13.04
N ASP A 27 1.66 -5.54 -12.36
CA ASP A 27 2.86 -6.30 -11.97
C ASP A 27 2.55 -7.48 -11.04
N HIS A 28 1.49 -7.38 -10.23
CA HIS A 28 1.03 -8.44 -9.33
C HIS A 28 0.63 -9.75 -10.03
N CYS A 29 0.40 -9.74 -11.35
CA CYS A 29 0.11 -10.94 -12.12
C CYS A 29 1.35 -11.72 -12.57
N PHE A 30 2.56 -11.14 -12.44
CA PHE A 30 3.80 -11.76 -12.92
C PHE A 30 4.66 -12.24 -11.75
N ALA A 31 5.07 -13.52 -11.79
CA ALA A 31 5.84 -14.17 -10.73
C ALA A 31 7.27 -13.61 -10.56
N ASP A 32 7.75 -12.80 -11.53
CA ASP A 32 9.03 -12.08 -11.48
C ASP A 32 8.83 -10.59 -11.16
N ALA A 33 7.67 -10.19 -10.64
CA ALA A 33 7.58 -8.98 -9.84
C ALA A 33 8.40 -9.20 -8.58
N SER A 34 9.72 -9.08 -8.77
CA SER A 34 10.70 -8.87 -7.73
C SER A 34 10.03 -8.01 -6.69
N ASP A 35 10.02 -8.54 -5.47
CA ASP A 35 9.78 -7.93 -4.18
C ASP A 35 10.50 -6.58 -4.05
N THR A 36 10.13 -5.66 -4.93
CA THR A 36 10.44 -4.26 -4.87
C THR A 36 9.26 -3.80 -4.08
N GLY A 37 9.45 -3.88 -2.75
CA GLY A 37 8.53 -3.34 -1.78
C GLY A 37 7.98 -2.07 -2.39
N ILE A 38 6.67 -2.05 -2.56
CA ILE A 38 5.96 -0.80 -2.73
C ILE A 38 6.29 -0.10 -1.41
N GLU A 39 7.40 0.64 -1.40
CA GLU A 39 7.58 1.79 -0.57
C GLU A 39 6.36 2.61 -0.93
N ALA A 40 5.29 2.36 -0.20
CA ALA A 40 4.20 3.29 -0.04
C ALA A 40 4.92 4.50 0.51
N GLU A 41 5.44 5.33 -0.41
CA GLU A 41 5.74 6.72 -0.22
C GLU A 41 4.61 7.19 0.68
N GLY A 42 4.97 7.54 1.91
CA GLY A 42 4.02 7.93 2.91
C GLY A 42 3.18 9.02 2.27
N SER A 43 1.95 8.69 1.88
CA SER A 43 0.91 9.69 1.81
C SER A 43 1.01 10.40 3.16
N ASP A 44 1.18 11.71 3.12
CA ASP A 44 1.11 12.67 4.25
C ASP A 44 -0.27 12.63 4.95
N GLY A 45 -0.94 11.48 4.96
CA GLY A 45 -2.24 11.23 5.54
C GLY A 45 -2.15 10.12 6.59
N PRO A 46 -3.15 10.06 7.48
CA PRO A 46 -3.20 9.06 8.52
C PRO A 46 -3.08 7.63 7.97
N PRO A 47 -2.28 6.77 8.62
CA PRO A 47 -2.31 5.35 8.31
C PRO A 47 -3.72 4.79 8.57
N PRO A 48 -4.18 3.75 7.83
CA PRO A 48 -5.52 3.20 8.02
C PRO A 48 -5.68 2.56 9.41
N GLN A 49 -6.85 2.66 10.03
CA GLN A 49 -7.17 1.98 11.30
C GLN A 49 -7.23 0.44 11.21
N SER A 50 -7.55 -0.14 10.05
CA SER A 50 -7.62 -1.60 9.86
C SER A 50 -7.13 -2.07 8.49
N GLY A 51 -6.44 -3.22 8.46
CA GLY A 51 -5.94 -3.86 7.23
C GLY A 51 -4.42 -3.96 7.13
N ARG A 52 -3.94 -4.33 5.94
CA ARG A 52 -2.51 -4.48 5.63
C ARG A 52 -1.91 -3.06 5.52
N GLY A 53 -1.25 -2.61 6.58
CA GLY A 53 -0.72 -1.24 6.71
C GLY A 53 -1.13 -0.53 8.01
N SER A 54 -2.04 -1.11 8.79
CA SER A 54 -2.52 -0.60 10.08
C SER A 54 -1.71 -1.10 11.27
N GLY A 55 -0.44 -1.43 11.06
CA GLY A 55 0.44 -1.91 12.11
C GLY A 55 0.77 -0.80 13.10
N ARG A 56 1.02 -1.16 14.36
CA ARG A 56 1.52 -0.25 15.40
C ARG A 56 2.70 0.59 14.88
N GLU A 57 3.62 -0.02 14.15
CA GLU A 57 4.82 0.63 13.61
C GLU A 57 4.49 1.80 12.66
N LYS A 58 3.45 1.66 11.83
CA LYS A 58 2.99 2.73 10.93
C LYS A 58 2.36 3.89 11.70
N TRP A 59 1.56 3.57 12.71
CA TRP A 59 0.96 4.56 13.60
C TRP A 59 2.01 5.27 14.44
N ALA A 60 3.01 4.55 14.96
CA ALA A 60 4.12 5.13 15.71
C ALA A 60 4.94 6.10 14.84
N ALA A 61 5.31 5.69 13.62
CA ALA A 61 6.02 6.57 12.70
C ALA A 61 5.22 7.84 12.34
N TYR A 62 3.90 7.70 12.14
CA TYR A 62 3.01 8.83 11.87
C TYR A 62 2.87 9.76 13.10
N ALA A 63 2.71 9.19 14.28
CA ALA A 63 2.65 9.93 15.54
C ALA A 63 3.95 10.73 15.78
N GLU A 64 5.11 10.08 15.68
CA GLU A 64 6.42 10.72 15.86
C GLU A 64 6.64 11.85 14.83
N ALA A 65 6.25 11.64 13.57
CA ALA A 65 6.33 12.65 12.53
C ALA A 65 5.45 13.89 12.83
N ASN A 66 4.34 13.71 13.56
CA ASN A 66 3.45 14.78 13.99
C ASN A 66 3.78 15.31 15.41
N GLY A 67 4.85 14.81 16.05
CA GLY A 67 5.28 15.23 17.38
C GLY A 67 4.53 14.58 18.56
N VAL A 68 3.86 13.45 18.31
CA VAL A 68 3.19 12.63 19.32
C VAL A 68 4.10 11.46 19.70
N ASP A 69 4.33 11.28 21.00
CA ASP A 69 5.15 10.18 21.52
C ASP A 69 4.36 8.86 21.50
N ALA A 70 4.91 7.86 20.81
CA ALA A 70 4.33 6.53 20.65
C ALA A 70 5.06 5.44 21.46
N ASP A 71 6.05 5.82 22.27
CA ASP A 71 6.85 4.86 23.03
C ASP A 71 6.01 4.12 24.07
N GLY A 72 6.13 2.79 24.09
CA GLY A 72 5.35 1.92 24.98
C GLY A 72 3.83 1.84 24.72
N LEU A 73 3.30 2.63 23.77
CA LEU A 73 1.87 2.63 23.44
C LEU A 73 1.51 1.55 22.42
N ASP A 74 0.34 0.94 22.61
CA ASP A 74 -0.31 0.09 21.62
C ASP A 74 -0.90 0.92 20.48
N ARG A 75 -1.16 0.27 19.33
CA ARG A 75 -1.70 0.95 18.14
C ARG A 75 -2.91 1.84 18.45
N ASP A 76 -3.87 1.32 19.21
CA ASP A 76 -5.10 2.03 19.52
C ASP A 76 -4.86 3.21 20.48
N GLU A 77 -3.87 3.10 21.36
CA GLU A 77 -3.42 4.18 22.24
C GLU A 77 -2.68 5.27 21.45
N ILE A 78 -1.88 4.90 20.45
CA ILE A 78 -1.23 5.86 19.55
C ILE A 78 -2.27 6.63 18.74
N ILE A 79 -3.32 5.96 18.24
CA ILE A 79 -4.42 6.62 17.51
C ILE A 79 -5.14 7.61 18.43
N ALA A 80 -5.42 7.21 19.67
CA ALA A 80 -6.04 8.09 20.66
C ALA A 80 -5.16 9.30 20.99
N ALA A 81 -3.84 9.12 21.13
CA ALA A 81 -2.89 10.20 21.35
C ALA A 81 -2.82 11.17 20.16
N CYS A 82 -2.83 10.64 18.93
CA CYS A 82 -2.93 11.45 17.70
C CYS A 82 -4.23 12.27 17.68
N GLN A 83 -5.36 11.65 18.02
CA GLN A 83 -6.66 12.32 18.07
C GLN A 83 -6.70 13.42 19.15
N GLU A 84 -6.08 13.19 20.32
CA GLU A 84 -5.96 14.20 21.39
C GLU A 84 -5.06 15.37 20.98
N ALA A 85 -4.01 15.09 20.21
CA ALA A 85 -3.10 16.09 19.64
C ALA A 85 -3.66 16.82 18.39
N GLU A 86 -4.94 16.64 18.07
CA GLU A 86 -5.61 17.18 16.87
C GLU A 86 -4.96 16.75 15.55
N VAL A 87 -4.25 15.62 15.55
CA VAL A 87 -3.66 15.00 14.36
C VAL A 87 -4.75 14.20 13.64
N PRO A 88 -4.89 14.32 12.31
CA PRO A 88 -5.92 13.60 11.56
C PRO A 88 -5.72 12.08 11.66
N VAL A 89 -6.82 11.33 11.80
CA VAL A 89 -6.89 9.86 11.91
C VAL A 89 -8.00 9.31 10.99
N GLU A 90 -7.81 8.14 10.36
CA GLU A 90 -8.78 7.48 9.44
C GLU A 90 -9.15 6.05 9.83
#